data_AF-A0A1C4E9K0-F1
#
_entry.id   AF-A0A1C4E9K0-F1
#
_cell.length_a   1.000
_cell.length_b   1.000
_cell.length_c   1.000
_cell.angle_alpha   90.00
_cell.angle_beta   90.00
_cell.angle_gamma   90.00
#
_symmetry.space_group_name_H-M   'P 1'
#
loop_
_entity.id
_entity.type
_entity.pdbx_description
1 polymer ?
#
loop_
_entity_poly.entity_id
_entity_poly.type
_entity_poly.pdbx_seq_one_letter_code
_entity_poly.pdbx_strand_id
1 'polypeptide(L)'
;MMKRKSSVNFPMILFIISFLVNILLCCWAYLTKTTIREEKIIINTEKSYVYQLSNAETYKKVLIQKDREAYRSLFDSTFEELPVQSFLLSSTFYALTKDSIAKRDMEAVKVELKARYGFAPQASGKSVQ
;
A
#
# COMPACT_ATOMS: atom_id res chain seq x y z
N MET A 1 -1.02 -12.26 73.57
CA MET A 1 -0.91 -13.28 72.50
C MET A 1 -1.78 -12.78 71.34
N MET A 2 -1.38 -12.61 70.08
CA MET A 2 -0.22 -12.93 69.26
C MET A 2 -0.03 -11.78 68.25
N LYS A 3 1.18 -11.22 68.09
CA LYS A 3 1.51 -10.39 66.92
C LYS A 3 1.89 -11.33 65.77
N ARG A 4 1.02 -11.52 64.77
CA ARG A 4 1.42 -12.20 63.53
C ARG A 4 2.29 -11.23 62.72
N LYS A 5 3.60 -11.50 62.67
CA LYS A 5 4.50 -10.86 61.71
C LYS A 5 4.12 -11.37 60.31
N SER A 6 3.46 -10.52 59.52
CA SER A 6 3.37 -10.72 58.08
C SER A 6 4.75 -10.40 57.49
N SER A 7 5.62 -11.40 57.36
CA SER A 7 6.84 -11.26 56.57
C SER A 7 6.41 -11.28 55.10
N VAL A 8 6.12 -10.10 54.58
CA VAL A 8 5.86 -9.93 53.16
C VAL A 8 7.15 -10.32 52.43
N ASN A 9 7.12 -11.50 51.80
CA ASN A 9 8.23 -12.02 51.01
C ASN A 9 8.33 -11.21 49.72
N PHE A 10 8.97 -10.04 49.81
CA PHE A 10 9.26 -9.14 48.70
C PHE A 10 9.70 -9.85 47.41
N PRO A 11 10.61 -10.86 47.43
CA PRO A 11 10.97 -11.59 46.22
C PRO A 11 9.81 -12.39 45.60
N MET A 12 8.89 -12.92 46.41
CA MET A 12 7.71 -13.63 45.94
C MET A 12 6.72 -12.68 45.26
N ILE A 13 6.57 -11.47 45.79
CA ILE A 13 5.73 -10.43 45.16
C ILE A 13 6.30 -10.01 43.80
N LEU A 14 7.61 -9.79 43.70
CA LEU A 14 8.26 -9.46 42.44
C LEU A 14 8.07 -10.56 41.39
N PHE A 15 8.15 -11.83 41.81
CA PHE A 15 7.90 -12.97 40.93
C PHE A 15 6.45 -13.01 40.42
N ILE A 16 5.47 -12.78 41.31
CA ILE A 16 4.06 -12.75 40.95
C ILE A 16 3.75 -11.60 39.98
N ILE A 17 4.32 -10.41 40.20
CA ILE A 17 4.14 -9.27 39.30
C ILE A 17 4.74 -9.58 37.91
N SER A 18 5.96 -10.14 37.86
CA SER A 18 6.59 -10.53 36.60
C SER A 18 5.76 -11.56 35.84
N PHE A 19 5.20 -12.55 36.54
CA PHE A 19 4.33 -13.56 35.95
C PHE A 19 3.04 -12.96 35.37
N LEU A 20 2.40 -12.05 36.12
CA LEU A 20 1.18 -11.37 35.68
C LEU A 20 1.42 -10.47 34.47
N VAL A 21 2.54 -9.75 34.41
CA VAL A 21 2.91 -8.91 33.26
C VAL A 21 3.11 -9.76 31.99
N ASN A 22 3.75 -10.92 32.11
CA ASN A 22 3.94 -11.83 30.98
C ASN A 22 2.60 -12.39 30.46
N ILE A 23 1.66 -12.73 31.34
CA ILE A 23 0.31 -13.14 30.95
C ILE A 23 -0.41 -11.99 30.23
N LEU A 24 -0.31 -10.77 30.76
CA LEU A 24 -0.96 -9.59 30.15
C LEU A 24 -0.44 -9.34 28.73
N LEU A 25 0.89 -9.46 28.52
CA LEU A 25 1.52 -9.31 27.21
C LEU A 25 1.07 -10.40 26.22
N CYS A 26 0.95 -11.66 26.68
CA CYS A 26 0.43 -12.74 25.85
C CYS A 26 -1.04 -12.51 25.45
N CYS A 27 -1.88 -12.07 26.38
CA CYS A 27 -3.28 -11.72 26.09
C CYS A 27 -3.38 -10.56 25.11
N TRP A 28 -2.55 -9.51 25.27
CA TRP A 28 -2.53 -8.37 24.36
C TRP A 28 -2.09 -8.77 22.95
N ALA A 29 -1.05 -9.60 22.81
CA ALA A 29 -0.60 -10.11 21.51
C ALA A 29 -1.66 -11.00 20.81
N TYR A 30 -2.42 -11.77 21.59
CA TYR A 30 -3.52 -12.60 21.06
C TYR A 30 -4.71 -11.74 20.60
N LEU A 31 -5.05 -10.70 21.36
CA LEU A 31 -6.12 -9.75 21.02
C LEU A 31 -5.76 -8.89 19.80
N THR A 32 -4.52 -8.41 19.67
CA THR A 32 -4.12 -7.64 18.49
C THR A 32 -4.11 -8.49 17.21
N LYS A 33 -3.74 -9.78 17.29
CA LYS A 33 -3.85 -10.72 16.15
C LYS A 33 -5.28 -10.88 15.63
N THR A 34 -6.29 -10.76 16.49
CA THR A 34 -7.70 -10.90 16.12
C THR A 34 -8.38 -9.58 15.72
N THR A 35 -7.72 -8.45 15.98
CA THR A 35 -8.24 -7.10 15.68
C THR A 35 -7.68 -6.50 14.40
N ILE A 36 -6.81 -7.22 13.67
CA ILE A 36 -6.58 -6.92 12.25
C ILE A 36 -7.81 -7.45 11.52
N ARG A 37 -8.88 -6.66 11.58
CA ARG A 37 -10.05 -6.83 10.73
C ARG A 37 -9.49 -6.75 9.31
N GLU A 38 -9.44 -7.89 8.62
CA GLU A 38 -9.26 -7.89 7.17
C GLU A 38 -10.45 -7.11 6.62
N GLU A 39 -10.25 -5.81 6.44
CA GLU A 39 -11.14 -4.98 5.66
C GLU A 39 -11.04 -5.58 4.25
N LYS A 40 -11.94 -6.50 3.97
CA LYS A 40 -12.07 -7.13 2.67
C LYS A 40 -12.43 -5.99 1.74
N ILE A 41 -11.41 -5.40 1.10
CA ILE A 41 -11.60 -4.41 0.05
C ILE A 41 -12.40 -5.15 -1.02
N ILE A 42 -13.71 -4.92 -1.05
CA ILE A 42 -14.57 -5.41 -2.11
C ILE A 42 -14.26 -4.51 -3.30
N ILE A 43 -13.22 -4.88 -4.06
CA ILE A 43 -12.95 -4.29 -5.36
C ILE A 43 -14.08 -4.78 -6.26
N ASN A 44 -15.09 -3.94 -6.47
CA ASN A 44 -16.13 -4.20 -7.46
C ASN A 44 -15.45 -4.31 -8.83
N THR A 45 -15.24 -5.56 -9.27
CA THR A 45 -14.52 -5.95 -10.47
C THR A 45 -15.44 -6.01 -11.68
N GLU A 46 -16.52 -5.21 -11.71
CA GLU A 46 -17.37 -5.06 -12.89
C GLU A 46 -16.63 -4.43 -14.08
N LYS A 47 -15.49 -3.78 -13.84
CA LYS A 47 -14.56 -3.41 -14.91
C LYS A 47 -13.33 -4.29 -14.79
N SER A 48 -13.40 -5.47 -15.41
CA SER A 48 -12.19 -6.17 -15.85
C SER A 48 -11.49 -5.24 -16.82
N TYR A 49 -10.59 -4.40 -16.30
CA TYR A 49 -9.65 -3.67 -17.15
C TYR A 49 -8.82 -4.75 -17.83
N VAL A 50 -9.09 -5.01 -19.11
CA VAL A 50 -8.25 -5.87 -19.93
C VAL A 50 -6.93 -5.15 -20.08
N TYR A 51 -6.04 -5.36 -19.11
CA TYR A 51 -4.72 -4.76 -19.12
C TYR A 51 -3.98 -5.31 -20.34
N GLN A 52 -3.63 -4.49 -21.32
CA GLN A 52 -2.74 -4.93 -22.41
C GLN A 52 -1.38 -5.48 -21.90
N LEU A 53 -1.01 -5.14 -20.66
CA LEU A 53 0.09 -5.71 -19.87
C LEU A 53 -0.12 -7.19 -19.45
N SER A 54 -1.31 -7.75 -19.64
CA SER A 54 -1.60 -9.16 -19.35
C SER A 54 -1.11 -10.13 -20.44
N ASN A 55 -0.65 -9.62 -21.59
CA ASN A 55 0.06 -10.44 -22.57
C ASN A 55 1.50 -10.70 -22.07
N ALA A 56 1.79 -11.98 -21.79
CA ALA A 56 3.09 -12.43 -21.29
C ALA A 56 4.28 -12.06 -22.20
N GLU A 57 4.06 -11.98 -23.52
CA GLU A 57 5.12 -11.63 -24.47
C GLU A 57 5.48 -10.15 -24.38
N THR A 58 4.48 -9.28 -24.31
CA THR A 58 4.66 -7.83 -24.13
C THR A 58 5.33 -7.54 -22.78
N TYR A 59 4.89 -8.21 -21.73
CA TYR A 59 5.52 -8.12 -20.41
C TYR A 59 7.00 -8.49 -20.46
N LYS A 60 7.35 -9.59 -21.14
CA LYS A 60 8.74 -10.04 -21.29
C LYS A 60 9.59 -9.01 -22.05
N LYS A 61 9.10 -8.47 -23.16
CA LYS A 61 9.84 -7.47 -23.95
C LYS A 61 10.08 -6.18 -23.16
N VAL A 62 9.02 -5.65 -22.54
CA VAL A 62 9.08 -4.36 -21.85
C VAL A 62 9.85 -4.45 -20.53
N LEU A 63 9.60 -5.46 -19.70
CA LEU A 63 10.09 -5.46 -18.31
C LEU A 63 11.31 -6.35 -18.10
N ILE A 64 11.44 -7.45 -18.84
CA ILE A 64 12.60 -8.34 -18.74
C ILE A 64 13.71 -7.88 -19.69
N GLN A 65 13.36 -7.67 -20.97
CA GLN A 65 14.32 -7.26 -21.99
C GLN A 65 14.58 -5.74 -21.99
N LYS A 66 13.74 -4.96 -21.29
CA LYS A 66 13.86 -3.49 -21.19
C LYS A 66 13.85 -2.82 -22.56
N ASP A 67 13.09 -3.40 -23.48
CA ASP A 67 12.96 -2.91 -24.84
C ASP A 67 12.19 -1.58 -24.85
N ARG A 68 12.89 -0.52 -25.29
CA ARG A 68 12.38 0.84 -25.31
C ARG A 68 11.32 1.05 -26.39
N GLU A 69 11.43 0.36 -27.52
CA GLU A 69 10.46 0.47 -28.61
C GLU A 69 9.15 -0.20 -28.22
N ALA A 70 9.24 -1.40 -27.64
CA ALA A 70 8.08 -2.10 -27.09
C ALA A 70 7.41 -1.29 -25.98
N TYR A 71 8.19 -0.67 -25.09
CA TYR A 71 7.68 0.24 -24.07
C TYR A 71 6.92 1.41 -24.70
N ARG A 72 7.52 2.09 -25.68
CA ARG A 72 6.91 3.29 -26.27
C ARG A 72 5.62 2.95 -27.03
N SER A 73 5.63 1.89 -27.83
CA SER A 73 4.44 1.42 -28.53
C SER A 73 3.29 1.12 -27.59
N LEU A 74 3.57 0.47 -26.45
CA LEU A 74 2.55 0.15 -25.46
C LEU A 74 2.09 1.38 -24.69
N PHE A 75 3.01 2.30 -24.37
CA PHE A 75 2.65 3.54 -23.69
C PHE A 75 1.73 4.39 -24.56
N ASP A 76 2.04 4.55 -25.84
CA ASP A 76 1.22 5.31 -26.79
C ASP A 76 -0.16 4.66 -26.97
N SER A 77 -0.26 3.34 -26.98
CA SER A 77 -1.56 2.64 -27.09
C SER A 77 -2.42 2.75 -25.84
N THR A 78 -1.83 2.89 -24.64
CA THR A 78 -2.58 2.93 -23.39
C THR A 78 -2.77 4.33 -22.83
N PHE A 79 -2.02 5.34 -23.28
CA PHE A 79 -1.98 6.67 -22.66
C PHE A 79 -3.37 7.32 -22.60
N GLU A 80 -4.07 7.35 -23.73
CA GLU A 80 -5.37 8.02 -23.85
C GLU A 80 -6.52 7.17 -23.32
N GLU A 81 -6.51 5.86 -23.51
CA GLU A 81 -7.67 5.05 -23.12
C GLU A 81 -7.57 4.56 -21.66
N LEU A 82 -6.35 4.24 -21.21
CA LEU A 82 -6.07 3.56 -19.94
C LEU A 82 -4.94 4.25 -19.17
N PRO A 83 -5.12 5.51 -18.73
CA PRO A 83 -4.04 6.29 -18.11
C PRO A 83 -3.50 5.66 -16.82
N VAL A 84 -4.32 4.92 -16.06
CA VAL A 84 -3.84 4.18 -14.87
C VAL A 84 -2.83 3.08 -15.28
N GLN A 85 -3.10 2.39 -16.38
CA GLN A 85 -2.18 1.38 -16.90
C GLN A 85 -0.88 2.01 -17.41
N SER A 86 -0.98 3.14 -18.10
CA SER A 86 0.17 3.91 -18.58
C SER A 86 1.04 4.43 -17.44
N PHE A 87 0.44 4.76 -16.29
CA PHE A 87 1.18 5.14 -15.08
C PHE A 87 1.97 3.96 -14.52
N LEU A 88 1.34 2.79 -14.40
CA LEU A 88 2.00 1.57 -13.90
C LEU A 88 3.12 1.13 -14.84
N LEU A 89 2.90 1.22 -16.14
CA LEU A 89 3.89 0.91 -17.16
C LEU A 89 5.13 1.81 -17.05
N SER A 90 4.93 3.13 -17.10
CA SER A 90 6.01 4.13 -17.04
C SER A 90 6.76 4.11 -15.71
N SER A 91 6.06 3.94 -14.58
CA SER A 91 6.68 3.83 -13.25
C SER A 91 7.53 2.58 -13.10
N THR A 92 7.05 1.43 -13.58
CA THR A 92 7.80 0.17 -13.53
C THR A 92 9.03 0.24 -14.44
N PHE A 93 8.87 0.73 -15.68
CA PHE A 93 9.99 0.85 -16.61
C PHE A 93 11.06 1.82 -16.08
N TYR A 94 10.66 2.96 -15.51
CA TYR A 94 11.59 3.89 -14.85
C TYR A 94 12.29 3.23 -13.65
N ALA A 95 11.57 2.47 -12.82
CA ALA A 95 12.17 1.80 -11.68
C ALA A 95 13.32 0.86 -12.10
N LEU A 96 13.15 0.14 -13.22
CA LEU A 96 14.07 -0.86 -13.75
C LEU A 96 15.24 -0.27 -14.56
N THR A 97 15.00 0.81 -15.30
CA THR A 97 15.97 1.36 -16.27
C THR A 97 16.59 2.69 -15.83
N LYS A 98 15.92 3.40 -14.92
CA LYS A 98 16.21 4.80 -14.57
C LYS A 98 16.17 5.76 -15.77
N ASP A 99 15.47 5.38 -16.85
CA ASP A 99 15.35 6.19 -18.07
C ASP A 99 14.55 7.49 -17.82
N SER A 100 15.14 8.63 -18.17
CA SER A 100 14.52 9.94 -18.02
C SER A 100 13.27 10.14 -18.89
N ILE A 101 13.14 9.39 -20.00
CA ILE A 101 11.92 9.39 -20.83
C ILE A 101 10.75 8.81 -20.03
N ALA A 102 10.92 7.64 -19.44
CA ALA A 102 9.88 7.00 -18.64
C ALA A 102 9.47 7.87 -17.44
N LYS A 103 10.42 8.60 -16.83
CA LYS A 103 10.11 9.59 -15.79
C LYS A 103 9.23 10.73 -16.32
N ARG A 104 9.49 11.26 -17.52
CA ARG A 104 8.66 12.31 -18.12
C ARG A 104 7.26 11.79 -18.45
N ASP A 105 7.19 10.58 -19.00
CA ASP A 105 5.94 9.90 -19.32
C ASP A 105 5.08 9.68 -18.06
N MET A 106 5.68 9.31 -16.91
CA MET A 106 4.97 9.25 -15.64
C MET A 106 4.33 10.59 -15.24
N GLU A 107 5.07 11.70 -15.36
CA GLU A 107 4.56 13.03 -14.99
C GLU A 107 3.42 13.45 -15.93
N ALA A 108 3.52 13.18 -17.23
CA ALA A 108 2.44 13.42 -18.18
C ALA A 108 1.17 12.64 -17.81
N VAL A 109 1.32 11.37 -17.45
CA VAL A 109 0.18 10.55 -17.00
C VAL A 109 -0.42 11.07 -15.70
N LYS A 110 0.38 11.57 -14.74
CA LYS A 110 -0.15 12.16 -13.50
C LYS A 110 -1.04 13.36 -13.80
N VAL A 111 -0.67 14.19 -14.77
CA VAL A 111 -1.49 15.33 -15.21
C VAL A 111 -2.82 14.83 -15.78
N GLU A 112 -2.79 13.82 -16.65
CA GLU A 112 -3.99 13.22 -17.26
C GLU A 112 -4.90 12.56 -16.21
N LEU A 113 -4.33 11.80 -15.28
CA LEU A 113 -5.07 11.19 -14.16
C LEU A 113 -5.72 12.26 -13.28
N LYS A 114 -5.02 13.37 -13.01
CA LYS A 114 -5.57 14.48 -12.24
C LYS A 114 -6.71 15.16 -12.99
N ALA A 115 -6.61 15.31 -14.31
CA ALA A 115 -7.66 15.87 -15.14
C ALA A 115 -8.91 14.98 -15.18
N ARG A 116 -8.75 13.65 -15.31
CA ARG A 116 -9.87 12.71 -15.38
C ARG A 116 -10.55 12.42 -14.05
N TYR A 117 -9.76 12.19 -13.01
CA TYR A 117 -10.26 11.67 -11.73
C TYR A 117 -10.29 12.73 -10.63
N GLY A 118 -9.77 13.94 -10.91
CA GLY A 118 -9.99 15.11 -10.07
C GLY A 118 -9.44 14.95 -8.65
N PHE A 119 -8.12 15.01 -8.45
CA PHE A 119 -7.60 15.59 -7.21
C PHE A 119 -7.50 17.11 -7.38
N ALA A 120 -8.66 17.76 -7.52
CA ALA A 120 -8.76 19.13 -7.05
C ALA A 120 -8.88 19.04 -5.52
N PRO A 121 -7.97 19.63 -4.72
CA PRO A 121 -8.32 19.86 -3.34
C PRO A 121 -9.61 20.68 -3.38
N GLN A 122 -10.72 20.11 -2.89
CA GLN A 122 -11.83 20.95 -2.49
C GLN A 122 -11.25 21.83 -1.40
N ALA A 123 -10.93 23.08 -1.75
CA ALA A 123 -10.88 24.12 -0.74
C ALA A 123 -12.25 24.06 -0.07
N SER A 124 -12.31 23.53 1.15
CA SER A 124 -13.48 23.66 2.01
C SER A 124 -13.58 25.12 2.47
N GLY A 125 -13.67 26.03 1.51
CA GLY A 125 -14.13 27.39 1.70
C GLY A 125 -15.65 27.37 1.70
N LYS A 126 -16.24 26.76 2.72
CA LYS A 126 -17.52 27.26 3.22
C LYS A 126 -17.17 28.16 4.40
N SER A 127 -16.94 29.43 4.10
CA SER A 127 -17.21 30.49 5.06
C SER A 127 -18.69 30.34 5.43
N VAL A 128 -18.91 29.93 6.68
CA VAL A 128 -20.21 30.01 7.34
C VAL A 128 -20.58 31.49 7.35
N GLN A 129 -21.61 31.84 6.58
CA GLN A 129 -22.37 33.07 6.79
C GLN A 129 -23.31 32.88 7.97
#